data_AF-A0A1I1AI76-F1
#
_entry.id   AF-A0A1I1AI76-F1
#
_cell.length_a   1.000
_cell.length_b   1.000
_cell.length_c   1.000
_cell.angle_alpha   90.00
_cell.angle_beta   90.00
_cell.angle_gamma   90.00
#
_symmetry.space_group_name_H-M   'P 1'
#
loop_
_entity.id
_entity.type
_entity.pdbx_description
1 polymer ?
#
loop_
_entity_poly.entity_id
_entity_poly.type
_entity_poly.pdbx_seq_one_letter_code
_entity_poly.pdbx_strand_id
1 'polypeptide(L)'
;MSKPPKPKQSTPKQPKEPQLEHSEFSGEFEDEGITILVDIYRPAGTNGDWTLEVISQTDVVTTWDENFATDKDAWEEFLATAERDGLESFLEEEDEPSVH
;
A
#
# COMPACT_ATOMS: atom_id res chain seq x y z
N MET A 1 -50.64 -19.42 12.65
CA MET A 1 -49.89 -20.23 11.66
C MET A 1 -48.53 -19.57 11.49
N SER A 2 -47.50 -20.08 12.17
CA SER A 2 -46.14 -19.56 12.06
C SER A 2 -45.51 -20.03 10.75
N LYS A 3 -44.98 -19.11 9.96
CA LYS A 3 -44.17 -19.44 8.78
C LYS A 3 -42.91 -20.21 9.24
N PRO A 4 -42.48 -21.26 8.52
CA PRO A 4 -41.27 -21.99 8.87
C PRO A 4 -40.02 -21.10 8.72
N PRO A 5 -38.97 -21.32 9.55
CA PRO A 5 -37.70 -20.62 9.38
C PRO A 5 -37.05 -21.05 8.07
N LYS A 6 -36.55 -20.07 7.30
CA LYS A 6 -35.76 -20.35 6.09
C LYS A 6 -34.50 -21.15 6.45
N PRO A 7 -34.07 -22.11 5.62
CA PRO A 7 -32.82 -22.82 5.86
C PRO A 7 -31.67 -21.81 5.90
N LYS A 8 -30.73 -22.02 6.84
CA LYS A 8 -29.47 -21.26 6.88
C LYS A 8 -28.75 -21.50 5.57
N GLN A 9 -28.82 -20.53 4.66
CA GLN A 9 -28.05 -20.52 3.43
C GLN A 9 -26.58 -20.54 3.85
N SER A 10 -25.89 -21.64 3.55
CA SER A 10 -24.44 -21.72 3.63
C SER A 10 -23.87 -20.62 2.73
N THR A 11 -23.30 -19.59 3.34
CA THR A 11 -22.59 -18.54 2.60
C THR A 11 -21.39 -19.16 1.88
N PRO A 12 -21.16 -18.83 0.59
CA PRO A 12 -19.96 -19.28 -0.11
C PRO A 12 -18.73 -18.63 0.54
N LYS A 13 -17.66 -19.41 0.72
CA LYS A 13 -16.37 -18.92 1.22
C LYS A 13 -15.86 -17.85 0.24
N GLN A 14 -15.89 -16.58 0.65
CA GLN A 14 -15.08 -15.53 -0.01
C GLN A 14 -13.63 -16.05 -0.11
N PRO A 15 -12.93 -15.85 -1.24
CA PRO A 15 -11.49 -16.01 -1.27
C PRO A 15 -10.93 -15.21 -0.09
N LYS A 16 -10.12 -15.84 0.76
CA LYS A 16 -9.44 -15.10 1.82
C LYS A 16 -8.49 -14.15 1.13
N GLU A 17 -8.64 -12.85 1.37
CA GLU A 17 -7.62 -11.89 0.98
C GLU A 17 -6.27 -12.40 1.52
N PRO A 18 -5.20 -12.35 0.70
CA PRO A 18 -3.89 -12.79 1.16
C PRO A 18 -3.52 -11.96 2.39
N GLN A 19 -3.11 -12.64 3.46
CA GLN A 19 -2.57 -11.94 4.62
C GLN A 19 -1.28 -11.26 4.20
N LEU A 20 -1.10 -10.01 4.59
CA LEU A 20 0.11 -9.23 4.34
C LEU A 20 0.94 -9.15 5.62
N GLU A 21 2.26 -9.10 5.46
CA GLU A 21 3.17 -8.68 6.51
C GLU A 21 3.82 -7.37 6.08
N HIS A 22 4.02 -6.47 7.04
CA HIS A 22 4.53 -5.13 6.83
C HIS A 22 5.95 -5.04 7.38
N SER A 23 6.79 -4.25 6.71
CA SER A 23 8.14 -3.94 7.15
C SER A 23 8.11 -3.06 8.41
N GLU A 24 9.17 -3.14 9.20
CA GLU A 24 9.44 -2.20 10.30
C GLU A 24 9.66 -0.75 9.84
N PHE A 25 9.94 -0.53 8.55
CA PHE A 25 10.04 0.79 7.93
C PHE A 25 8.67 1.41 7.59
N SER A 26 7.59 0.63 7.66
CA SER A 26 6.25 1.15 7.41
C SER A 26 5.82 2.06 8.56
N GLY A 27 5.21 3.19 8.23
CA GLY A 27 4.73 4.14 9.23
C GLY A 27 4.52 5.55 8.69
N GLU A 28 4.01 6.41 9.57
CA GLU A 28 3.85 7.83 9.29
C GLU A 28 5.22 8.51 9.22
N PHE A 29 5.40 9.34 8.20
CA PHE A 29 6.55 10.20 8.02
C PHE A 29 6.06 11.64 7.83
N GLU A 30 6.71 12.59 8.52
CA GLU A 30 6.38 14.00 8.45
C GLU A 30 7.64 14.82 8.19
N ASP A 31 7.58 15.67 7.17
CA ASP A 31 8.60 16.69 6.91
C ASP A 31 7.93 17.97 6.40
N GLU A 32 8.45 19.13 6.84
CA GLU A 32 7.91 20.46 6.50
C GLU A 32 6.38 20.65 6.67
N GLY A 33 5.75 19.86 7.56
CA GLY A 33 4.31 19.89 7.81
C GLY A 33 3.46 19.10 6.80
N ILE A 34 4.10 18.30 5.94
CA ILE A 34 3.47 17.32 5.07
C ILE A 34 3.57 15.96 5.74
N THR A 35 2.44 15.30 5.96
CA THR A 35 2.39 13.94 6.51
C THR A 35 2.01 12.94 5.42
N ILE A 36 2.78 11.86 5.34
CA ILE A 36 2.52 10.73 4.46
C ILE A 36 2.62 9.43 5.27
N LEU A 37 1.98 8.37 4.79
CA LEU A 37 2.12 7.01 5.29
C LEU A 37 2.92 6.20 4.27
N VAL A 38 4.10 5.73 4.69
CA VAL A 38 4.87 4.75 3.94
C VAL A 38 4.36 3.37 4.31
N ASP A 39 3.85 2.61 3.34
CA ASP A 39 3.45 1.22 3.53
C ASP A 39 4.33 0.29 2.70
N ILE A 40 5.15 -0.52 3.37
CA ILE A 40 6.05 -1.49 2.74
C ILE A 40 5.61 -2.88 3.14
N TYR A 41 5.07 -3.65 2.20
CA TYR A 41 4.41 -4.92 2.52
C TYR A 41 4.69 -6.02 1.50
N ARG A 42 4.42 -7.25 1.91
CA ARG A 42 4.45 -8.44 1.03
C ARG A 42 3.49 -9.53 1.50
N PRO A 43 3.22 -10.58 0.70
CA PRO A 43 2.42 -11.72 1.14
C PRO A 43 3.05 -12.40 2.36
N ALA A 44 2.28 -12.48 3.46
CA ALA A 44 2.75 -12.98 4.74
C ALA A 44 3.21 -14.45 4.66
N GLY A 45 4.30 -14.75 5.34
CA GLY A 45 4.87 -16.10 5.37
C GLY A 45 5.47 -16.56 4.03
N THR A 46 5.77 -15.62 3.14
CA THR A 46 6.51 -15.86 1.90
C THR A 46 7.84 -15.12 1.90
N ASN A 47 8.74 -15.50 1.00
CA ASN A 47 9.92 -14.71 0.65
C ASN A 47 9.69 -13.96 -0.66
N GLY A 48 8.44 -13.51 -0.90
CA GLY A 48 8.12 -12.68 -2.06
C GLY A 48 8.77 -11.30 -1.97
N ASP A 49 8.77 -10.61 -3.11
CA ASP A 49 9.25 -9.24 -3.21
C ASP A 49 8.30 -8.28 -2.47
N TRP A 50 8.85 -7.14 -2.07
CA TRP A 50 8.18 -6.09 -1.32
C TRP A 50 7.53 -5.08 -2.25
N THR A 51 6.37 -4.61 -1.84
CA THR A 51 5.64 -3.50 -2.48
C THR A 51 5.85 -2.27 -1.62
N LEU A 52 6.06 -1.12 -2.27
CA LEU A 52 6.09 0.19 -1.64
C LEU A 52 4.86 0.96 -2.11
N GLU A 53 4.10 1.47 -1.15
CA GLU A 53 3.05 2.46 -1.37
C GLU A 53 3.33 3.67 -0.47
N VAL A 54 3.11 4.86 -1.02
CA VAL A 54 3.11 6.10 -0.26
C VAL A 54 1.71 6.70 -0.34
N ILE A 55 1.06 6.82 0.82
CA ILE A 55 -0.28 7.35 0.94
C ILE A 55 -0.19 8.77 1.52
N SER A 56 -0.69 9.75 0.79
CA SER A 56 -0.70 11.13 1.24
C SER A 56 -1.81 11.43 2.25
N GLN A 57 -1.69 12.56 2.94
CA GLN A 57 -2.76 13.11 3.79
C GLN A 57 -4.09 13.37 3.07
N THR A 58 -4.12 13.34 1.73
CA THR A 58 -5.33 13.47 0.91
C THR A 58 -5.76 12.16 0.25
N ASP A 59 -5.28 11.01 0.77
CA ASP A 59 -5.57 9.66 0.28
C ASP A 59 -5.12 9.40 -1.16
N VAL A 60 -4.14 10.16 -1.68
CA VAL A 60 -3.45 9.83 -2.94
C VAL A 60 -2.45 8.72 -2.67
N VAL A 61 -2.42 7.70 -3.52
CA VAL A 61 -1.53 6.55 -3.37
C VAL A 61 -0.54 6.52 -4.53
N THR A 62 0.74 6.70 -4.23
CA THR A 62 1.83 6.46 -5.17
C THR A 62 2.32 5.03 -4.99
N THR A 63 2.37 4.27 -6.08
CA THR A 63 2.85 2.89 -6.11
C THR A 63 3.92 2.77 -7.18
N TRP A 64 4.96 1.97 -6.91
CA TRP A 64 6.02 1.70 -7.88
C TRP A 64 5.65 0.49 -8.74
N ASP A 65 5.96 0.55 -10.04
CA ASP A 65 5.73 -0.56 -10.97
C ASP A 65 6.56 -1.80 -10.66
N GLU A 66 7.79 -1.61 -10.17
CA GLU A 66 8.71 -2.69 -9.82
C GLU A 66 8.70 -2.94 -8.31
N ASN A 67 8.62 -4.23 -7.93
CA ASN A 67 8.77 -4.66 -6.55
C ASN A 67 10.25 -4.70 -6.12
N PHE A 68 10.48 -4.73 -4.81
CA PHE A 68 11.80 -4.66 -4.20
C PHE A 68 12.22 -5.99 -3.58
N ALA A 69 13.49 -6.37 -3.74
CA ALA A 69 14.01 -7.61 -3.17
C ALA A 69 14.04 -7.60 -1.63
N THR A 70 14.27 -6.42 -1.04
CA THR A 70 14.23 -6.21 0.41
C THR A 70 13.37 -5.00 0.76
N ASP A 71 12.85 -4.98 1.98
CA ASP A 71 12.14 -3.83 2.52
C ASP A 71 13.04 -2.61 2.69
N LYS A 72 14.34 -2.83 2.93
CA LYS A 72 15.35 -1.78 2.95
C LYS A 72 15.52 -1.13 1.57
N ASP A 73 15.51 -1.90 0.48
CA ASP A 73 15.59 -1.34 -0.87
C ASP A 73 14.36 -0.47 -1.17
N ALA A 74 13.16 -0.89 -0.76
CA ALA A 74 11.94 -0.10 -0.85
C ALA A 74 12.04 1.20 -0.04
N TRP A 75 12.52 1.13 1.20
CA TRP A 75 12.73 2.30 2.04
C TRP A 75 13.75 3.29 1.46
N GLU A 76 14.87 2.79 0.89
CA GLU A 76 15.87 3.62 0.24
C GLU A 76 15.32 4.31 -1.01
N GLU A 77 14.42 3.66 -1.76
CA GLU A 77 13.73 4.29 -2.90
C GLU A 77 12.76 5.40 -2.47
N PHE A 78 12.02 5.20 -1.37
CA PHE A 78 11.21 6.26 -0.77
C PHE A 78 12.08 7.47 -0.39
N LEU A 79 13.19 7.24 0.32
CA LEU A 79 14.11 8.31 0.71
C LEU A 79 14.69 9.01 -0.52
N ALA A 80 15.14 8.27 -1.53
CA ALA A 80 15.70 8.84 -2.74
C ALA A 80 14.69 9.73 -3.48
N THR A 81 13.42 9.32 -3.54
CA THR A 81 12.35 10.12 -4.15
C THR A 81 12.04 11.36 -3.31
N ALA A 82 11.90 11.21 -1.99
CA ALA A 82 11.68 12.34 -1.08
C ALA A 82 12.83 13.35 -1.12
N GLU A 83 14.09 12.90 -1.21
CA GLU A 83 15.26 13.76 -1.33
C GLU A 83 15.36 14.46 -2.70
N ARG A 84 14.88 13.81 -3.77
CA ARG A 84 14.94 14.34 -5.14
C ARG A 84 13.82 15.34 -5.42
N ASP A 85 12.58 14.98 -5.06
CA ASP A 85 11.36 15.63 -5.50
C ASP A 85 10.54 16.26 -4.34
N GLY A 86 10.94 16.03 -3.09
CA GLY A 86 10.23 16.49 -1.90
C GLY A 86 8.97 15.66 -1.58
N LEU A 87 8.46 15.75 -0.34
CA LEU A 87 7.23 15.04 0.03
C LEU A 87 5.98 15.56 -0.68
N GLU A 88 6.02 16.82 -1.13
CA GLU A 88 4.97 17.45 -1.93
C GLU A 88 4.68 16.72 -3.24
N SER A 89 5.66 16.00 -3.79
CA SER A 89 5.48 15.17 -5.00
C SER A 89 4.44 14.06 -4.81
N PHE A 90 4.21 13.60 -3.57
CA PHE A 90 3.21 12.56 -3.27
C PHE A 90 1.80 13.11 -3.04
N LEU A 91 1.61 14.43 -3.02
CA LEU A 91 0.30 15.03 -2.71
C LEU A 91 -0.67 15.06 -3.91
N GLU A 92 -0.13 15.07 -5.12
CA GLU A 92 -0.90 15.08 -6.35
C GLU A 92 -0.81 13.68 -6.98
N GLU A 93 -1.92 13.17 -7.51
CA GLU A 93 -1.83 12.04 -8.43
C GLU A 93 -0.97 12.54 -9.59
N GLU A 94 0.22 11.97 -9.79
CA GLU A 94 0.92 12.18 -11.06
C GLU A 94 -0.07 11.70 -12.14
N ASP A 95 -0.73 12.65 -12.81
CA ASP A 95 -1.38 12.47 -14.10
C ASP A 95 -0.24 12.02 -15.02
N GLU A 96 0.11 10.73 -14.99
CA GLU A 96 1.06 10.18 -15.94
C GLU A 96 0.49 10.52 -17.30
N PRO A 97 1.17 11.34 -18.14
CA PRO A 97 0.73 11.49 -19.50
C PRO A 97 0.90 10.10 -20.10
N SER A 98 -0.21 9.37 -20.27
CA SER A 98 -0.28 8.13 -21.02
C SER A 98 0.39 8.37 -22.37
N VAL A 99 1.68 8.07 -22.48
CA VAL A 99 2.43 8.22 -23.71
C VAL A 99 2.03 7.04 -24.59
N HIS A 100 1.20 7.36 -25.57
CA HIS A 100 0.62 6.45 -26.57
C HIS A 100 1.67 5.93 -27.56
#